data_AF-Q637A0-F1
#
_entry.id   AF-Q637A0-F1
#
_cell.length_a   1.000
_cell.length_b   1.000
_cell.length_c   1.000
_cell.angle_alpha   90.00
_cell.angle_beta   90.00
_cell.angle_gamma   90.00
#
_symmetry.space_group_name_H-M   'P 1'
#
loop_
_entity.id
_entity.type
_entity.pdbx_description
1 polymer ?
#
loop_
_entity_poly.entity_id
_entity_poly.type
_entity_poly.pdbx_seq_one_letter_code
_entity_poly.pdbx_strand_id
1 'polypeptide(L)' 'MKKTSDSSNFLIIFVTLFYFSYSRDSVETGILKTVLDILLIILLVLYIINTLFRLYDIFKEKRGE' A
#
# COMPACT_ATOMS: atom_id res chain seq x y z
N MET A 1 -13.59 10.24 -14.06
CA MET A 1 -12.64 9.11 -14.03
C MET A 1 -12.85 8.32 -12.72
N LYS A 2 -13.57 7.18 -12.76
CA LYS A 2 -13.80 6.31 -11.59
C LYS A 2 -12.50 5.54 -11.29
N LYS A 3 -11.55 6.15 -10.57
CA LYS A 3 -10.30 5.48 -10.11
C LYS A 3 -10.23 5.29 -8.59
N THR A 4 -11.29 5.64 -7.85
CA THR A 4 -11.34 5.49 -6.39
C THR A 4 -11.68 4.07 -5.93
N SER A 5 -12.17 3.21 -6.81
CA SER A 5 -12.55 1.82 -6.47
C SER A 5 -11.33 0.94 -6.22
N ASP A 6 -10.24 1.12 -6.97
CA ASP A 6 -9.05 0.25 -6.87
C ASP A 6 -8.18 0.56 -5.65
N SER A 7 -8.12 1.82 -5.21
CA SER A 7 -7.29 2.20 -4.05
C SER A 7 -7.81 1.58 -2.76
N SER A 8 -9.13 1.46 -2.62
CA SER A 8 -9.76 0.83 -1.45
C SER A 8 -9.50 -0.67 -1.41
N ASN A 9 -9.54 -1.35 -2.56
CA ASN A 9 -9.17 -2.76 -2.67
C ASN A 9 -7.70 -3.00 -2.33
N PHE A 10 -6.80 -2.13 -2.76
CA PHE A 10 -5.38 -2.23 -2.43
C PHE A 10 -5.13 -2.07 -0.92
N LEU A 11 -5.80 -1.11 -0.27
CA LEU A 11 -5.73 -0.92 1.18
C LEU A 11 -6.26 -2.13 1.95
N ILE A 12 -7.36 -2.73 1.48
CA ILE A 12 -7.94 -3.94 2.08
C ILE A 12 -6.96 -5.12 1.96
N ILE A 13 -6.32 -5.30 0.80
CA ILE A 13 -5.30 -6.35 0.61
C ILE A 13 -4.12 -6.11 1.55
N PHE A 14 -3.67 -4.86 1.70
CA PHE A 14 -2.56 -4.48 2.57
C PHE A 14 -2.88 -4.75 4.05
N VAL A 15 -4.05 -4.34 4.53
CA VAL A 15 -4.50 -4.57 5.90
C VAL A 15 -4.68 -6.07 6.17
N THR A 16 -5.21 -6.83 5.21
CA THR A 16 -5.39 -8.28 5.34
C THR A 16 -4.05 -9.00 5.45
N LEU A 17 -3.06 -8.62 4.62
CA LEU A 17 -1.69 -9.17 4.68
C LEU A 17 -0.99 -8.80 5.99
N PHE A 18 -1.14 -7.56 6.45
CA PHE A 18 -0.58 -7.11 7.73
C PHE A 18 -1.21 -7.84 8.92
N TYR A 19 -2.53 -8.01 8.91
CA TYR A 19 -3.24 -8.77 9.93
C TYR A 19 -2.83 -10.26 9.94
N PHE A 20 -2.61 -10.84 8.77
CA PHE A 20 -2.12 -12.23 8.64
C PHE A 20 -0.67 -12.37 9.12
N SER A 21 0.17 -11.34 8.88
CA SER A 21 1.53 -11.25 9.42
C SER A 21 1.53 -11.16 10.94
N TYR A 22 0.61 -10.37 11.50
CA TYR A 22 0.58 -10.05 12.92
C TYR A 22 -0.13 -11.11 13.77
N SER A 23 -1.14 -11.79 13.22
CA SER A 23 -1.96 -12.78 13.96
C SER A 23 -1.36 -14.18 14.05
N ARG A 24 -0.19 -14.44 13.44
CA ARG A 24 0.46 -15.74 13.57
C ARG A 24 1.76 -15.65 14.37
N ASP A 25 1.67 -16.00 15.65
CA ASP A 25 2.81 -16.49 16.47
C ASP A 25 3.64 -17.56 15.73
N SER A 26 3.03 -18.31 14.80
CA SER A 26 3.73 -19.34 14.00
C SER A 26 4.68 -18.80 12.92
N VAL A 27 4.76 -17.49 12.66
CA VAL A 27 5.69 -16.89 11.70
C VAL A 27 6.93 -16.29 12.40
N GLU A 28 6.98 -16.35 13.73
CA GLU A 28 8.06 -15.76 14.54
C GLU A 28 9.47 -16.30 14.23
N THR A 29 9.60 -17.44 13.57
CA THR A 29 10.90 -18.09 13.36
C THR A 29 11.16 -18.47 11.90
N GLY A 30 11.26 -17.50 10.99
CA GLY A 30 11.78 -17.80 9.65
C GLY A 30 11.76 -16.69 8.62
N ILE A 31 12.33 -17.04 7.46
CA ILE A 31 12.50 -16.23 6.23
C ILE A 31 11.19 -15.54 5.79
N LEU A 32 10.04 -16.15 6.11
CA LEU A 32 8.71 -15.61 5.79
C LEU A 32 8.46 -14.24 6.43
N LYS A 33 8.94 -13.98 7.65
CA LYS A 33 8.80 -12.67 8.29
C LYS A 33 9.57 -11.60 7.50
N THR A 34 10.83 -11.87 7.17
CA THR A 34 11.67 -10.97 6.38
C THR A 34 11.09 -10.72 4.99
N VAL A 35 10.58 -11.75 4.33
CA VAL A 35 9.94 -11.61 3.01
C VAL A 35 8.67 -10.75 3.09
N LEU A 36 7.88 -10.91 4.15
CA LEU A 36 6.65 -10.15 4.37
C LEU A 36 6.94 -8.68 4.72
N ASP A 37 7.97 -8.42 5.52
CA ASP A 37 8.46 -7.06 5.82
C ASP A 37 8.93 -6.35 4.54
N ILE A 38 9.71 -7.03 3.68
CA ILE A 38 10.15 -6.48 2.39
C ILE A 38 8.95 -6.18 1.48
N LEU A 39 7.98 -7.09 1.40
CA LEU A 39 6.75 -6.88 0.64
C LEU A 39 5.97 -5.66 1.14
N LEU A 40 5.83 -5.51 2.45
CA LEU A 40 5.18 -4.37 3.09
C LEU A 40 5.88 -3.05 2.75
N ILE A 41 7.22 -3.04 2.79
CA ILE A 41 8.02 -1.85 2.43
C ILE A 41 7.81 -1.49 0.96
N ILE A 42 7.86 -2.46 0.04
CA ILE A 42 7.66 -2.20 -1.40
C ILE A 42 6.26 -1.63 -1.65
N LEU A 43 5.23 -2.23 -1.05
CA LEU A 43 3.85 -1.77 -1.18
C LEU A 43 3.65 -0.36 -0.58
N LEU A 44 4.30 -0.06 0.55
CA LEU A 44 4.27 1.27 1.16
C LEU A 44 4.89 2.33 0.23
N VAL A 45 6.04 2.04 -0.37
CA VAL A 45 6.70 2.94 -1.32
C VAL A 45 5.80 3.21 -2.53
N LEU A 46 5.19 2.17 -3.10
CA LEU A 46 4.25 2.31 -4.21
C LEU A 46 3.03 3.16 -3.83
N TYR A 47 2.51 2.99 -2.61
CA TYR A 47 1.40 3.80 -2.11
C TYR A 47 1.78 5.28 -1.98
N ILE A 48 2.97 5.58 -1.46
CA ILE A 48 3.48 6.96 -1.36
C ILE A 48 3.60 7.56 -2.75
N ILE A 49 4.21 6.85 -3.71
CA ILE A 49 4.33 7.31 -5.10
C ILE A 49 2.95 7.61 -5.70
N ASN A 50 2.00 6.69 -5.58
CA ASN A 50 0.66 6.88 -6.11
C ASN A 50 -0.05 8.08 -5.44
N THR A 51 0.15 8.27 -4.13
CA THR A 51 -0.39 9.41 -3.39
C THR A 51 0.23 10.72 -3.89
N LEU A 52 1.55 10.76 -4.11
CA LEU A 52 2.25 11.92 -4.64
C LEU A 52 1.78 12.26 -6.05
N PHE A 53 1.60 11.27 -6.93
CA PHE A 53 1.02 11.48 -8.26
C PHE A 53 -0.39 12.04 -8.18
N ARG A 54 -1.24 11.48 -7.31
CA ARG A 54 -2.60 12.00 -7.12
C ARG A 54 -2.60 13.42 -6.58
N LEU A 55 -1.68 13.73 -5.66
CA LEU A 55 -1.52 15.08 -5.12
C LEU A 55 -1.05 16.05 -6.21
N TYR A 56 -0.08 15.63 -7.03
CA TYR A 56 0.42 16.38 -8.17
C TYR A 56 -0.69 16.65 -9.19
N ASP A 57 -1.50 15.65 -9.55
CA ASP A 57 -2.66 15.82 -10.43
C ASP A 57 -3.64 16.84 -9.86
N ILE A 58 -3.95 16.79 -8.56
CA ILE A 58 -4.82 17.77 -7.89
C ILE A 58 -4.22 19.18 -7.96
N PHE A 59 -2.90 19.33 -7.75
CA PHE A 59 -2.24 20.63 -7.84
C PHE A 59 -2.17 21.16 -9.26
N LYS A 60 -1.98 20.30 -10.25
CA LYS A 60 -2.02 20.66 -11.67
C LYS A 60 -3.43 21.11 -12.07
N GLU A 61 -4.46 20.35 -11.70
CA GLU A 61 -5.86 20.67 -11.96
C GLU A 61 -6.26 22.01 -11.31
N LYS A 62 -5.79 22.30 -10.09
CA LYS A 62 -5.99 23.60 -9.43
C LYS A 62 -5.23 24.76 -10.05
N ARG A 63 -4.15 24.50 -10.80
CA ARG A 63 -3.41 25.54 -11.55
C ARG A 63 -4.03 25.87 -12.90
N GLY A 64 -5.03 25.11 -13.36
CA GLY A 64 -5.71 25.37 -14.64
C GLY A 64 -4.88 25.03 -15.88
N GLU A 65 -3.89 24.14 -15.76
CA GLU A 65 -3.14 23.54 -16.89
C GLU A 65 -3.71 22.20 -17.34
#